data_AF-A0A1D1XIV1-F1
#
_entry.id   AF-A0A1D1XIV1-F1
#
_cell.length_a   1.000
_cell.length_b   1.000
_cell.length_c   1.000
_cell.angle_alpha   90.00
_cell.angle_beta   90.00
_cell.angle_gamma   90.00
#
_symmetry.space_group_name_H-M   'P 1'
#
loop_
_entity.id
_entity.type
_entity.pdbx_description
1 polymer ?
#
loop_
_entity_poly.entity_id
_entity_poly.type
_entity_poly.pdbx_seq_one_letter_code
_entity_poly.pdbx_strand_id
1 'polypeptide(L)'
;EVSGTIHLSLPLRVSSYKTIDGRGQRVKLTGNGLQLKECEHVIVCNLEFECGRGHDIDGIQIKPRSRHIWIDRCSLRDYADGLIDITRESTDITVSRCHFSKHDKAMLIGADC
;
A
#
# COMPACT_ATOMS: atom_id res chain seq x y z
N GLU A 1 20.02 4.14 -7.09
CA GLU A 1 18.65 4.20 -7.62
C GLU A 1 18.16 2.79 -7.89
N VAL A 2 16.86 2.51 -7.67
CA VAL A 2 16.29 1.16 -7.85
C VAL A 2 15.17 1.25 -8.88
N SER A 3 15.20 0.36 -9.87
CA SER A 3 14.22 0.29 -10.96
C SER A 3 13.93 -1.18 -11.27
N GLY A 4 12.71 -1.48 -11.68
CA GLY A 4 12.26 -2.85 -11.97
C GLY A 4 11.38 -3.45 -10.88
N THR A 5 11.32 -4.78 -10.86
CA THR A 5 10.44 -5.54 -9.97
C THR A 5 11.18 -5.97 -8.71
N ILE A 6 10.61 -5.64 -7.55
CA ILE A 6 11.09 -6.05 -6.24
C ILE A 6 10.11 -7.09 -5.69
N HIS A 7 10.62 -8.27 -5.37
CA HIS A 7 9.83 -9.33 -4.75
C HIS A 7 9.96 -9.25 -3.22
N LEU A 8 8.85 -8.98 -2.55
CA LEU A 8 8.78 -8.91 -1.09
C LEU A 8 8.40 -10.28 -0.54
N SER A 9 9.38 -10.98 0.05
CA SER A 9 9.16 -12.27 0.71
C SER A 9 8.34 -12.15 2.00
N LEU A 10 8.35 -10.96 2.62
CA LEU A 10 7.61 -10.61 3.82
C LEU A 10 6.98 -9.22 3.66
N PRO A 11 5.94 -8.87 4.44
CA PRO A 11 5.37 -7.53 4.46
C PRO A 11 6.44 -6.48 4.75
N LEU A 12 6.51 -5.45 3.91
CA LEU A 12 7.48 -4.36 4.09
C LEU A 12 6.90 -3.32 5.05
N ARG A 13 7.43 -3.30 6.28
CA ARG A 13 7.02 -2.33 7.29
C ARG A 13 7.61 -0.95 7.00
N VAL A 14 6.74 0.05 7.00
CA VAL A 14 7.11 1.46 6.77
C VAL A 14 6.88 2.24 8.07
N SER A 15 7.96 2.81 8.60
CA SER A 15 7.93 3.66 9.80
C SER A 15 7.57 5.11 9.46
N SER A 16 7.30 5.91 10.49
CA SER A 16 6.94 7.32 10.34
C SER A 16 8.01 8.16 9.63
N TYR A 17 7.59 9.29 9.07
CA TYR A 17 8.45 10.28 8.42
C TYR A 17 9.25 9.65 7.26
N LYS A 18 8.52 9.05 6.31
CA LYS A 18 9.10 8.43 5.12
C LYS A 18 8.36 8.85 3.87
N THR A 19 9.11 8.99 2.80
CA THR A 19 8.57 9.06 1.45
C THR A 19 9.12 7.89 0.66
N ILE A 20 8.22 7.08 0.10
CA ILE A 20 8.55 6.04 -0.87
C ILE A 20 8.11 6.58 -2.23
N ASP A 21 9.10 6.82 -3.09
CA ASP A 21 8.92 7.54 -4.34
C ASP A 21 9.50 6.74 -5.50
N GLY A 22 8.62 6.30 -6.40
CA GLY A 22 9.01 5.65 -7.64
C GLY A 22 9.12 6.59 -8.84
N ARG A 23 9.02 7.92 -8.67
CA ARG A 23 9.08 8.87 -9.81
C ARG A 23 10.40 8.75 -10.57
N GLY A 24 10.31 8.94 -11.89
CA GLY A 24 11.43 8.80 -12.80
C GLY A 24 11.85 7.36 -13.09
N GLN A 25 11.25 6.38 -12.40
CA GLN A 25 11.51 4.95 -12.59
C GLN A 25 10.20 4.17 -12.68
N ARG A 26 10.28 2.92 -13.11
CA ARG A 26 9.16 1.98 -13.03
C ARG A 26 9.45 0.96 -11.94
N VAL A 27 8.94 1.22 -10.75
CA VAL A 27 9.14 0.36 -9.57
C VAL A 27 7.88 -0.44 -9.31
N LYS A 28 8.01 -1.77 -9.37
CA LYS A 28 6.91 -2.71 -9.08
C LYS A 28 7.22 -3.54 -7.83
N LEU A 29 6.30 -3.58 -6.89
CA LEU A 29 6.33 -4.45 -5.72
C LEU A 29 5.43 -5.67 -5.96
N THR A 30 5.93 -6.86 -5.63
CA THR A 30 5.24 -8.15 -5.80
C THR A 30 5.41 -9.06 -4.59
N GLY A 31 4.59 -10.11 -4.47
CA GLY A 31 4.63 -11.03 -3.34
C GLY A 31 3.80 -10.50 -2.19
N ASN A 32 4.42 -9.76 -1.27
CA ASN A 32 3.73 -9.06 -0.19
C ASN A 32 3.46 -7.58 -0.55
N GLY A 33 2.79 -6.86 0.36
CA GLY A 33 2.52 -5.43 0.25
C GLY A 33 3.28 -4.58 1.28
N LEU A 34 2.90 -3.30 1.35
CA LEU A 34 3.36 -2.39 2.39
C LEU A 34 2.50 -2.52 3.64
N GLN A 35 3.14 -2.39 4.81
CA GLN A 35 2.47 -2.34 6.09
C GLN A 35 2.84 -1.07 6.86
N LEU A 36 1.87 -0.19 7.03
CA LEU A 36 1.95 1.09 7.75
C LEU A 36 1.22 0.92 9.09
N LYS A 37 1.98 0.52 10.12
CA LYS A 37 1.47 0.20 11.44
C LYS A 37 1.89 1.24 12.47
N GLU A 38 0.91 1.84 13.15
CA GLU A 38 1.13 2.84 14.22
C GLU A 38 2.11 3.94 13.78
N CYS A 39 1.92 4.43 12.55
CA CYS A 39 2.84 5.38 11.95
C CYS A 39 2.16 6.60 11.36
N GLU A 40 2.93 7.66 11.18
CA GLU A 40 2.45 8.94 10.66
C GLU A 40 3.43 9.61 9.71
N HIS A 41 2.91 10.54 8.91
CA HIS A 41 3.71 11.29 7.93
C HIS A 41 4.41 10.38 6.92
N VAL A 42 3.62 9.59 6.21
CA VAL A 42 4.12 8.70 5.15
C VAL A 42 3.52 9.08 3.80
N ILE A 43 4.39 9.21 2.79
CA ILE A 43 3.97 9.38 1.40
C ILE A 43 4.40 8.14 0.62
N VAL A 44 3.46 7.54 -0.10
CA VAL A 44 3.73 6.45 -1.05
C VAL A 44 3.30 6.93 -2.43
N CYS A 45 4.24 7.05 -3.36
CA CYS A 45 3.91 7.58 -4.67
C CYS A 45 4.62 6.92 -5.84
N ASN A 46 3.90 6.87 -6.97
CA ASN A 46 4.38 6.37 -8.26
C ASN A 46 4.93 4.93 -8.21
N LEU A 47 4.24 4.04 -7.48
CA LEU A 47 4.58 2.62 -7.40
C LEU A 47 3.52 1.75 -8.07
N GLU A 48 3.96 0.62 -8.60
CA GLU A 48 3.08 -0.46 -9.05
C GLU A 48 3.04 -1.58 -8.01
N PHE A 49 1.84 -2.06 -7.68
CA PHE A 49 1.60 -3.20 -6.81
C PHE A 49 0.87 -4.27 -7.61
N GLU A 50 1.44 -5.46 -7.70
CA GLU A 50 0.85 -6.56 -8.46
C GLU A 50 1.29 -7.94 -7.94
N CYS A 51 0.48 -8.97 -8.19
CA CYS A 51 0.78 -10.37 -7.86
C CYS A 51 1.00 -10.59 -6.36
N GLY A 52 0.05 -10.12 -5.54
CA GLY A 52 -0.05 -10.52 -4.14
C GLY A 52 -0.60 -11.94 -4.05
N ARG A 53 0.14 -12.87 -3.41
CA ARG A 53 -0.25 -14.30 -3.34
C ARG A 53 -0.05 -14.86 -1.94
N GLY A 54 -1.14 -15.29 -1.32
CA GLY A 54 -1.16 -15.85 0.03
C GLY A 54 -2.44 -15.49 0.76
N HIS A 55 -2.62 -16.01 1.97
CA HIS A 55 -3.75 -15.64 2.81
C HIS A 55 -3.54 -14.23 3.41
N ASP A 56 -4.57 -13.38 3.41
CA ASP A 56 -4.57 -12.01 3.96
C ASP A 56 -3.42 -11.10 3.47
N ILE A 57 -3.09 -11.21 2.17
CA ILE A 57 -2.10 -10.33 1.56
C ILE A 57 -2.80 -9.20 0.82
N ASP A 58 -2.63 -8.00 1.37
CA ASP A 58 -3.07 -6.76 0.75
C ASP A 58 -1.91 -5.99 0.12
N GLY A 59 -2.22 -5.13 -0.85
CA GLY A 59 -1.22 -4.26 -1.49
C GLY A 59 -0.64 -3.24 -0.52
N ILE A 60 -1.50 -2.52 0.20
CA ILE A 60 -1.12 -1.53 1.20
C ILE A 60 -2.05 -1.67 2.42
N GLN A 61 -1.48 -2.03 3.56
CA GLN A 61 -2.18 -2.09 4.84
C GLN A 61 -1.84 -0.87 5.69
N ILE A 62 -2.86 -0.13 6.12
CA ILE A 62 -2.74 1.02 7.02
C ILE A 62 -3.56 0.71 8.28
N LYS A 63 -2.88 0.19 9.30
CA LYS A 63 -3.51 -0.30 10.54
C LYS A 63 -2.49 -0.56 11.66
N PRO A 64 -2.82 -0.38 12.94
CA PRO A 64 -3.84 0.50 13.52
C PRO A 64 -3.27 1.90 13.80
N ARG A 65 -4.16 2.86 14.13
CA ARG A 65 -3.83 4.22 14.63
C ARG A 65 -2.79 4.96 13.77
N SER A 66 -2.82 4.74 12.47
CA SER A 66 -1.94 5.41 11.53
C SER A 66 -2.63 6.67 10.98
N ARG A 67 -1.87 7.76 10.80
CA ARG A 67 -2.44 9.05 10.36
C ARG A 67 -1.52 9.89 9.49
N HIS A 68 -2.07 10.88 8.79
CA HIS A 68 -1.30 11.77 7.91
C HIS A 68 -0.54 10.97 6.85
N ILE A 69 -1.26 10.14 6.10
CA ILE A 69 -0.70 9.27 5.06
C ILE A 69 -1.26 9.68 3.71
N TRP A 70 -0.39 9.72 2.70
CA TRP A 70 -0.76 10.04 1.34
C TRP A 70 -0.33 8.95 0.37
N ILE A 71 -1.29 8.30 -0.27
CA ILE A 71 -1.08 7.33 -1.35
C ILE A 71 -1.43 8.03 -2.66
N ASP A 72 -0.45 8.21 -3.56
CA ASP A 72 -0.62 9.04 -4.74
C ASP A 72 -0.01 8.46 -6.01
N ARG A 73 -0.76 8.46 -7.12
CA ARG A 73 -0.28 7.93 -8.42
C ARG A 73 0.21 6.48 -8.37
N CYS A 74 -0.34 5.67 -7.47
CA CYS A 74 -0.02 4.24 -7.41
C CYS A 74 -0.97 3.44 -8.31
N SER A 75 -0.46 2.39 -8.95
CA SER A 75 -1.28 1.40 -9.66
C SER A 75 -1.33 0.13 -8.84
N LEU A 76 -2.52 -0.35 -8.50
CA LEU A 76 -2.72 -1.55 -7.69
C LEU A 76 -3.66 -2.52 -8.41
N ARG A 77 -3.29 -3.80 -8.47
CA ARG A 77 -4.11 -4.86 -9.07
C ARG A 77 -3.68 -6.25 -8.60
N ASP A 78 -4.56 -7.23 -8.76
CA ASP A 78 -4.23 -8.66 -8.65
C ASP A 78 -3.50 -9.02 -7.34
N TYR A 79 -4.15 -8.73 -6.21
CA TYR A 79 -3.76 -9.24 -4.90
C TYR A 79 -4.66 -10.40 -4.48
N ALA A 80 -4.31 -11.09 -3.40
CA ALA A 80 -5.09 -12.23 -2.93
C ALA A 80 -6.28 -11.79 -2.05
N ASP A 81 -6.15 -10.70 -1.30
CA ASP A 81 -7.24 -10.12 -0.51
C ASP A 81 -7.57 -8.68 -0.94
N GLY A 82 -7.17 -7.64 -0.20
CA GLY A 82 -7.44 -6.23 -0.53
C GLY A 82 -6.34 -5.55 -1.37
N LEU A 83 -6.65 -4.43 -2.06
CA LEU A 83 -5.58 -3.57 -2.59
C LEU A 83 -5.12 -2.55 -1.54
N ILE A 84 -6.06 -1.84 -0.91
CA ILE A 84 -5.76 -0.91 0.18
C ILE A 84 -6.73 -1.13 1.34
N ASP A 85 -6.16 -1.41 2.50
CA ASP A 85 -6.89 -1.62 3.75
C ASP A 85 -6.58 -0.50 4.74
N ILE A 86 -7.59 0.29 5.08
CA ILE A 86 -7.53 1.37 6.07
C ILE A 86 -8.44 1.00 7.23
N THR A 87 -7.87 0.54 8.33
CA THR A 87 -8.64 -0.05 9.43
C THR A 87 -8.12 0.39 10.80
N ARG A 88 -8.88 0.05 11.85
CA ARG A 88 -8.50 0.20 13.26
C ARG A 88 -8.06 1.62 13.64
N GLU A 89 -9.00 2.55 13.60
CA GLU A 89 -8.84 3.96 14.02
C GLU A 89 -7.81 4.76 13.19
N SER A 90 -7.41 4.27 12.01
CA SER A 90 -6.56 5.04 11.11
C SER A 90 -7.37 6.19 10.48
N THR A 91 -6.80 7.39 10.45
CA THR A 91 -7.49 8.62 10.05
C THR A 91 -6.57 9.52 9.21
N ASP A 92 -7.08 10.60 8.63
CA ASP A 92 -6.31 11.59 7.88
C ASP A 92 -5.47 10.96 6.75
N ILE A 93 -6.13 10.11 5.96
CA ILE A 93 -5.52 9.42 4.83
C ILE A 93 -6.09 9.99 3.53
N THR A 94 -5.20 10.39 2.62
CA THR A 94 -5.56 10.77 1.27
C THR A 94 -5.11 9.68 0.29
N VAL A 95 -6.04 9.23 -0.55
CA VAL A 95 -5.74 8.37 -1.70
C VAL A 95 -6.11 9.14 -2.96
N SER A 96 -5.13 9.48 -3.80
CA SER A 96 -5.35 10.35 -4.96
C SER A 96 -4.68 9.83 -6.22
N ARG A 97 -5.35 9.97 -7.38
CA ARG A 97 -4.80 9.60 -8.70
C ARG A 97 -4.27 8.15 -8.78
N CYS A 98 -4.79 7.26 -7.93
CA CYS A 98 -4.47 5.84 -7.99
C CYS A 98 -5.31 5.17 -9.09
N HIS A 99 -4.77 4.11 -9.67
CA HIS A 99 -5.47 3.27 -10.64
C HIS A 99 -5.64 1.87 -10.06
N PHE A 100 -6.88 1.49 -9.81
CA PHE A 100 -7.27 0.16 -9.32
C PHE A 100 -7.87 -0.63 -10.47
N SER A 101 -7.39 -1.85 -10.70
CA SER A 101 -7.87 -2.67 -11.83
C SER A 101 -7.76 -4.16 -11.53
N LYS A 102 -8.55 -4.99 -12.23
CA LYS A 102 -8.47 -6.46 -12.18
C LYS A 102 -8.44 -7.03 -10.75
N HIS A 103 -9.37 -6.57 -9.92
CA HIS A 103 -9.43 -6.94 -8.51
C HIS A 103 -10.86 -6.78 -7.99
N ASP A 104 -11.27 -7.63 -7.05
CA ASP A 104 -12.63 -7.67 -6.49
C ASP A 104 -12.78 -6.77 -5.25
N LYS A 105 -11.81 -6.82 -4.32
CA LYS A 105 -11.79 -6.08 -3.06
C LYS A 105 -10.83 -4.89 -3.14
N ALA A 106 -11.23 -3.85 -3.86
CA ALA A 106 -10.32 -2.74 -4.16
C ALA A 106 -9.88 -1.97 -2.90
N MET A 107 -10.83 -1.58 -2.04
CA MET A 107 -10.51 -0.86 -0.81
C MET A 107 -11.44 -1.28 0.33
N LEU A 108 -10.88 -1.45 1.52
CA LEU A 108 -11.62 -1.62 2.77
C LEU A 108 -11.33 -0.42 3.69
N ILE A 109 -12.38 0.28 4.12
CA ILE A 109 -12.31 1.40 5.05
C ILE A 109 -13.19 1.08 6.26
N GLY A 110 -12.56 0.85 7.41
CA GLY A 110 -13.24 0.40 8.61
C GLY A 110 -13.44 -1.12 8.62
N ALA A 111 -12.76 -1.78 9.56
CA ALA A 111 -12.95 -3.19 9.89
C ALA A 111 -12.56 -3.35 11.35
N ASP A 112 -13.44 -3.98 12.13
CA ASP A 112 -13.36 -4.24 13.58
C ASP A 112 -12.93 -3.04 14.44
N CYS A 113 -13.88 -2.54 15.25
CA CYS A 113 -13.68 -1.49 16.25
C CYS A 113 -12.85 -2.00 17.44
#